data_AF-A0AAV0D4Z6-F1
#
_entry.id   AF-A0AAV0D4Z6-F1
#
_cell.length_a   1.000
_cell.length_b   1.000
_cell.length_c   1.000
_cell.angle_alpha   90.00
_cell.angle_beta   90.00
_cell.angle_gamma   90.00
#
_symmetry.space_group_name_H-M   'P 1'
#
loop_
_entity.id
_entity.type
_entity.pdbx_description
1 polymer ?
#
loop_
_entity_poly.entity_id
_entity_poly.type
_entity_poly.pdbx_seq_one_letter_code
_entity_poly.pdbx_strand_id
1 'polypeptide(L)'
;MRGKRVVFVGDSINRNQWESMLCLLMGAVKDQSKVYETHGRRITKENGNYCFKFVDYKCTVEFYVTHFLVRESRAWIGKKQGQTLRIDSIDKGSSTWMGADILVFNTASWWTHYKTKAGMNYYQEGDQVHEHLDVSIAYRRALTTWASWVDTYINPAKTQVFFRASSPSHFSCIIG
;
A
#
# COMPACT_ATOMS: atom_id res chain seq x y z
N MET A 1 -6.65 16.36 -13.13
CA MET A 1 -7.38 15.12 -12.77
C MET A 1 -8.36 14.63 -13.85
N ARG A 2 -8.95 15.50 -14.68
CA ARG A 2 -9.82 15.03 -15.78
C ARG A 2 -9.09 14.04 -16.68
N GLY A 3 -9.73 12.90 -16.97
CA GLY A 3 -9.15 11.83 -17.79
C GLY A 3 -8.04 11.03 -17.10
N LYS A 4 -7.83 11.20 -15.79
CA LYS A 4 -6.71 10.59 -15.06
C LYS A 4 -7.17 9.46 -14.14
N ARG A 5 -6.30 8.47 -13.98
CA ARG A 5 -6.40 7.39 -13.00
C ARG A 5 -5.43 7.65 -11.86
N VAL A 6 -5.95 7.82 -10.65
CA VAL A 6 -5.15 8.07 -9.45
C VAL A 6 -5.30 6.92 -8.48
N VAL A 7 -4.17 6.35 -8.06
CA VAL A 7 -4.12 5.12 -7.29
C VAL A 7 -3.30 5.33 -6.02
N PHE A 8 -3.92 5.06 -4.88
CA PHE A 8 -3.28 5.03 -3.57
C PHE A 8 -2.98 3.58 -3.20
N VAL A 9 -1.76 3.31 -2.75
CA VAL A 9 -1.28 1.95 -2.48
C VAL A 9 -0.54 1.94 -1.16
N GLY A 10 -1.10 1.26 -0.16
CA GLY A 10 -0.45 1.23 1.15
C GLY A 10 -1.34 0.76 2.29
N ASP A 11 -0.97 1.18 3.48
CA ASP A 11 -1.67 0.80 4.71
C ASP A 11 -2.88 1.73 5.03
N SER A 12 -3.42 1.61 6.25
CA SER A 12 -4.56 2.40 6.71
C SER A 12 -4.31 3.92 6.72
N ILE A 13 -3.07 4.36 6.87
CA ILE A 13 -2.71 5.78 6.81
C ILE A 13 -2.89 6.30 5.38
N ASN A 14 -2.58 5.47 4.39
CA ASN A 14 -2.80 5.77 2.99
C ASN A 14 -4.30 5.75 2.63
N ARG A 15 -5.07 4.84 3.24
CA ARG A 15 -6.53 4.81 3.11
C ARG A 15 -7.16 6.13 3.57
N ASN A 16 -6.73 6.66 4.71
CA ASN A 16 -7.24 7.93 5.23
C ASN A 16 -6.99 9.10 4.26
N GLN A 17 -5.84 9.12 3.58
CA GLN A 17 -5.55 10.12 2.54
C GLN A 17 -6.46 9.97 1.32
N TRP A 18 -6.67 8.73 0.88
CA TRP A 18 -7.60 8.46 -0.22
C TRP A 18 -9.02 8.88 0.13
N GLU A 19 -9.53 8.55 1.34
CA GLU A 19 -10.85 8.99 1.81
C GLU A 19 -10.95 10.52 1.88
N SER A 20 -9.92 11.19 2.40
CA SER A 20 -9.85 12.65 2.44
C SER A 20 -9.93 13.27 1.04
N MET A 21 -9.18 12.73 0.07
CA MET A 21 -9.23 13.21 -1.31
C MET A 21 -10.59 12.95 -1.96
N LEU A 22 -11.21 11.80 -1.70
CA LEU A 22 -12.57 11.55 -2.16
C LEU A 22 -13.55 12.59 -1.62
N CYS A 23 -13.52 12.91 -0.33
CA CYS A 23 -14.37 13.94 0.26
C CYS A 23 -14.15 15.32 -0.38
N LEU A 24 -12.89 15.72 -0.61
CA LEU A 24 -12.55 16.98 -1.27
C LEU A 24 -13.11 17.05 -2.69
N LEU A 25 -12.97 15.96 -3.46
CA LEU A 25 -13.48 15.89 -4.82
C LEU A 25 -15.01 15.86 -4.85
N MET A 26 -15.66 15.15 -3.92
CA MET A 26 -17.12 15.12 -3.79
C MET A 26 -17.71 16.51 -3.57
N GLY A 27 -17.04 17.38 -2.82
CA GLY A 27 -17.46 18.78 -2.63
C GLY A 27 -17.41 19.64 -3.90
N ALA A 28 -16.57 19.25 -4.88
CA ALA A 28 -16.43 19.96 -6.16
C ALA A 28 -17.32 19.38 -7.28
N VAL A 29 -18.00 18.26 -7.04
CA VAL A 29 -18.86 17.60 -8.03
C VAL A 29 -20.27 18.18 -7.96
N LYS A 30 -20.80 18.60 -9.11
CA LYS A 30 -22.16 19.16 -9.22
C LYS A 30 -23.25 18.09 -9.04
N ASP A 31 -23.06 16.93 -9.65
CA ASP A 31 -23.98 15.80 -9.61
C ASP A 31 -23.30 14.59 -8.97
N GLN A 32 -23.55 14.40 -7.67
CA GLN A 32 -22.94 13.32 -6.89
C GLN A 32 -23.44 11.93 -7.29
N SER A 33 -24.60 11.81 -7.97
CA SER A 33 -25.11 10.52 -8.46
C SER A 33 -24.21 9.89 -9.52
N LYS A 34 -23.36 10.70 -10.15
CA LYS A 34 -22.36 10.31 -11.14
C LYS A 34 -21.00 9.94 -10.54
N VAL A 35 -20.95 9.79 -9.21
CA VAL A 35 -19.79 9.28 -8.49
C VAL A 35 -20.18 7.99 -7.78
N TYR A 36 -19.53 6.89 -8.12
CA TYR A 36 -19.86 5.58 -7.54
C TYR A 36 -18.64 4.66 -7.47
N GLU A 37 -18.68 3.70 -6.54
CA GLU A 37 -17.69 2.62 -6.47
C GLU A 37 -18.00 1.56 -7.53
N THR A 38 -17.02 1.19 -8.35
CA THR A 38 -17.26 0.40 -9.58
C THR A 38 -17.67 -1.05 -9.34
N HIS A 39 -17.52 -1.58 -8.13
CA HIS A 39 -17.91 -2.94 -7.74
C HIS A 39 -19.13 -2.92 -6.81
N GLY A 40 -19.78 -1.76 -6.62
CA GLY A 40 -20.93 -1.61 -5.72
C GLY A 40 -20.57 -1.78 -4.23
N ARG A 41 -19.29 -1.69 -3.87
CA ARG A 41 -18.86 -1.90 -2.48
C ARG A 41 -19.09 -0.65 -1.65
N ARG A 42 -19.59 -0.87 -0.43
CA ARG A 42 -19.62 0.16 0.61
C ARG A 42 -18.23 0.27 1.23
N ILE A 43 -17.86 1.50 1.60
CA ILE A 43 -16.66 1.73 2.40
C ILE A 43 -16.89 1.13 3.79
N THR A 44 -16.08 0.13 4.14
CA THR A 44 -16.12 -0.59 5.42
C THR A 44 -14.68 -0.78 5.92
N LYS A 45 -14.52 -1.19 7.17
CA LYS A 45 -13.17 -1.45 7.72
C LYS A 45 -12.52 -2.72 7.15
N GLU A 46 -13.32 -3.65 6.65
CA GLU A 46 -12.87 -5.00 6.23
C GLU A 46 -12.46 -5.06 4.76
N ASN A 47 -12.99 -4.15 3.93
CA ASN A 47 -12.74 -4.11 2.50
C ASN A 47 -11.41 -3.41 2.20
N GLY A 48 -10.52 -4.10 1.48
CA GLY A 48 -9.16 -3.64 1.25
C GLY A 48 -8.94 -2.78 0.00
N ASN A 49 -9.80 -2.91 -1.02
CA ASN A 49 -9.60 -2.27 -2.31
C ASN A 49 -10.85 -1.52 -2.76
N TYR A 50 -10.69 -0.35 -3.38
CA TYR A 50 -11.80 0.47 -3.86
C TYR A 50 -11.45 1.17 -5.16
N CYS A 51 -12.43 1.35 -6.04
CA CYS A 51 -12.30 2.19 -7.22
C CYS A 51 -13.54 3.08 -7.35
N PHE A 52 -13.37 4.39 -7.15
CA PHE A 52 -14.44 5.37 -7.33
C PHE A 52 -14.29 6.05 -8.68
N LYS A 53 -15.37 6.04 -9.46
CA LYS A 53 -15.42 6.63 -10.79
C LYS A 53 -16.18 7.96 -10.75
N PHE A 54 -15.54 9.00 -11.26
CA PHE A 54 -16.12 10.34 -11.45
C PHE A 54 -16.47 10.49 -12.93
N VAL A 55 -17.72 10.15 -13.30
CA VAL A 55 -18.13 9.98 -14.70
C VAL A 55 -17.91 11.24 -15.53
N ASP A 56 -18.39 12.39 -15.05
CA ASP A 56 -18.29 13.67 -15.77
C ASP A 56 -16.84 14.12 -15.99
N TYR A 57 -15.90 13.60 -15.20
CA TYR A 57 -14.48 13.94 -15.27
C TYR A 57 -13.65 12.85 -15.94
N LYS A 58 -14.25 11.71 -16.32
CA LYS A 58 -13.52 10.54 -16.84
C LYS A 58 -12.32 10.18 -15.95
N CYS A 59 -12.50 10.27 -14.64
CA CYS A 59 -11.44 10.12 -13.64
C CYS A 59 -11.76 8.96 -12.71
N THR A 60 -10.73 8.23 -12.26
CA THR A 60 -10.86 7.25 -11.18
C THR A 60 -9.94 7.60 -10.02
N VAL A 61 -10.41 7.32 -8.81
CA VAL A 61 -9.66 7.48 -7.56
C VAL A 61 -9.75 6.18 -6.79
N GLU A 62 -8.61 5.50 -6.67
CA GLU A 62 -8.53 4.10 -6.29
C GLU A 62 -7.67 3.91 -5.05
N PHE A 63 -7.98 2.90 -4.26
CA PHE A 63 -7.19 2.47 -3.12
C PHE A 63 -6.95 0.97 -3.19
N TYR A 64 -5.71 0.55 -2.99
CA TYR A 64 -5.32 -0.84 -2.85
C TYR A 64 -4.55 -1.03 -1.55
N VAL A 65 -5.05 -1.92 -0.69
CA VAL A 65 -4.37 -2.23 0.56
C VAL A 65 -3.12 -3.07 0.29
N THR A 66 -2.01 -2.64 0.86
CA THR A 66 -0.81 -3.46 1.01
C THR A 66 -0.01 -2.91 2.18
N HIS A 67 0.14 -3.71 3.23
CA HIS A 67 0.75 -3.26 4.47
C HIS A 67 2.25 -2.93 4.30
N PHE A 68 2.93 -3.72 3.46
CA PHE A 68 4.38 -3.72 3.35
C PHE A 68 4.90 -3.37 1.94
N LEU A 69 4.03 -3.21 0.93
CA LEU A 69 4.34 -3.09 -0.51
C LEU A 69 5.00 -4.32 -1.14
N VAL A 70 5.59 -5.19 -0.31
CA VAL A 70 6.23 -6.45 -0.67
C VAL A 70 5.34 -7.64 -0.32
N ARG A 71 5.69 -8.81 -0.82
CA ARG A 71 4.82 -9.98 -0.88
C ARG A 71 4.68 -10.68 0.47
N GLU A 72 3.46 -10.70 1.00
CA GLU A 72 3.09 -11.63 2.06
C GLU A 72 3.05 -13.08 1.51
N SER A 73 3.67 -14.00 2.26
CA SER A 73 3.92 -15.37 1.83
C SER A 73 3.76 -16.36 2.99
N ARG A 74 3.95 -17.64 2.68
CA ARG A 74 4.11 -18.71 3.66
C ARG A 74 5.33 -19.53 3.29
N ALA A 75 6.11 -19.93 4.28
CA ALA A 75 7.27 -20.78 4.11
C ALA A 75 7.34 -21.85 5.22
N TRP A 76 8.06 -22.92 4.96
CA TRP A 76 8.34 -23.95 5.95
C TRP A 76 9.51 -23.50 6.84
N ILE A 77 9.30 -23.52 8.15
CA ILE A 77 10.29 -23.20 9.18
C ILE A 77 10.43 -24.47 10.03
N GLY A 78 11.47 -25.26 9.76
CA GLY A 78 11.57 -26.62 10.29
C GLY A 78 10.38 -27.48 9.85
N LYS A 79 9.62 -28.01 10.82
CA LYS A 79 8.46 -28.88 10.57
C LYS A 79 7.11 -28.14 10.49
N LYS A 80 7.09 -26.80 10.59
CA LYS A 80 5.86 -26.00 10.62
C LYS A 80 5.82 -25.01 9.47
N GLN A 81 4.66 -24.84 8.84
CA GLN A 81 4.45 -23.76 7.89
C GLN A 81 4.06 -22.49 8.65
N GLY A 82 4.75 -21.38 8.37
CA GLY A 82 4.50 -20.08 8.98
C GLY A 82 4.27 -19.01 7.93
N GLN A 83 3.56 -17.95 8.31
CA GLN A 83 3.50 -16.71 7.53
C GLN A 83 4.87 -16.03 7.52
N THR A 84 5.30 -15.60 6.33
CA THR A 84 6.55 -14.88 6.09
C THR A 84 6.27 -13.64 5.23
N LEU A 85 7.21 -12.70 5.23
CA LEU A 85 7.22 -11.54 4.36
C LEU A 85 8.40 -11.66 3.40
N ARG A 86 8.12 -11.84 2.10
CA ARG A 86 9.14 -11.85 1.05
C ARG A 86 9.54 -10.42 0.72
N ILE A 87 10.67 -9.97 1.27
CA ILE A 87 11.13 -8.58 1.16
C ILE A 87 11.86 -8.29 -0.16
N ASP A 88 12.17 -9.32 -0.94
CA ASP A 88 12.78 -9.29 -2.27
C ASP A 88 11.77 -9.36 -3.43
N SER A 89 10.47 -9.42 -3.12
CA SER A 89 9.41 -9.57 -4.10
C SER A 89 8.29 -8.56 -3.87
N ILE A 90 7.87 -7.84 -4.91
CA ILE A 90 6.75 -6.90 -4.84
C ILE A 90 5.42 -7.63 -4.54
N ASP A 91 4.46 -6.93 -3.94
CA ASP A 91 3.10 -7.40 -3.72
C ASP A 91 2.50 -8.05 -4.99
N LYS A 92 1.75 -9.13 -4.81
CA LYS A 92 1.09 -9.87 -5.90
C LYS A 92 0.07 -9.00 -6.65
N GLY A 93 -0.51 -8.01 -5.97
CA GLY A 93 -1.45 -7.05 -6.54
C GLY A 93 -0.80 -5.94 -7.37
N SER A 94 0.53 -5.90 -7.47
CA SER A 94 1.27 -4.81 -8.15
C SER A 94 0.83 -4.56 -9.59
N SER A 95 0.37 -5.58 -10.30
CA SER A 95 -0.16 -5.44 -11.66
C SER A 95 -1.39 -4.55 -11.75
N THR A 96 -2.18 -4.46 -10.67
CA THR A 96 -3.35 -3.59 -10.62
C THR A 96 -2.96 -2.12 -10.55
N TRP A 97 -1.78 -1.78 -10.06
CA TRP A 97 -1.32 -0.38 -9.92
C TRP A 97 -0.75 0.17 -11.22
N MET A 98 -0.28 -0.71 -12.10
CA MET A 98 0.32 -0.34 -13.38
C MET A 98 -0.67 0.44 -14.26
N GLY A 99 -0.13 1.37 -15.05
CA GLY A 99 -0.92 2.20 -15.96
C GLY A 99 -1.73 3.32 -15.28
N ALA A 100 -1.59 3.52 -13.97
CA ALA A 100 -2.07 4.72 -13.31
C ALA A 100 -1.31 5.96 -13.80
N ASP A 101 -1.98 7.11 -13.89
CA ASP A 101 -1.31 8.38 -14.20
C ASP A 101 -0.62 8.97 -12.97
N ILE A 102 -1.16 8.71 -11.78
CA ILE A 102 -0.62 9.15 -10.50
C ILE A 102 -0.67 7.97 -9.53
N LEU A 103 0.49 7.65 -8.95
CA LEU A 103 0.65 6.65 -7.90
C LEU A 103 1.06 7.34 -6.60
N VAL A 104 0.36 7.02 -5.51
CA VAL A 104 0.68 7.51 -4.17
C VAL A 104 0.89 6.31 -3.26
N PHE A 105 2.14 6.04 -2.91
CA PHE A 105 2.53 4.92 -2.06
C PHE A 105 2.74 5.35 -0.61
N ASN A 106 2.51 4.42 0.32
CA ASN A 106 2.92 4.55 1.71
C ASN A 106 3.15 3.18 2.34
N THR A 107 4.22 3.07 3.12
CA THR A 107 4.39 1.97 4.08
C THR A 107 5.28 2.43 5.22
N ALA A 108 4.83 2.23 6.47
CA ALA A 108 5.63 2.47 7.68
C ALA A 108 4.93 1.90 8.93
N SER A 109 3.61 2.09 9.06
CA SER A 109 2.89 1.81 10.31
C SER A 109 2.81 0.32 10.69
N TRP A 110 3.16 -0.56 9.75
CA TRP A 110 3.24 -2.00 9.93
C TRP A 110 4.65 -2.51 10.23
N TRP A 111 5.68 -1.70 10.03
CA TRP A 111 7.08 -2.03 10.29
C TRP A 111 7.42 -1.82 11.77
N THR A 112 6.79 -2.59 12.64
CA THR A 112 7.04 -2.57 14.09
C THR A 112 7.40 -3.96 14.59
N HIS A 113 8.23 -4.02 15.62
CA HIS A 113 8.68 -5.27 16.24
C HIS A 113 7.51 -6.23 16.56
N TYR A 114 6.38 -5.71 17.04
CA TYR A 114 5.21 -6.52 17.35
C TYR A 114 4.53 -7.09 16.08
N LYS A 115 4.35 -6.26 15.04
CA LYS A 115 3.62 -6.65 13.82
C LYS A 115 4.47 -7.52 12.87
N THR A 116 5.79 -7.49 13.01
CA THR A 116 6.72 -8.25 12.17
C THR A 116 7.39 -9.42 12.92
N LYS A 117 6.70 -9.98 13.92
CA LYS A 117 7.15 -11.13 14.72
C LYS A 117 8.56 -10.97 15.31
N ALA A 118 8.91 -9.77 15.74
CA ALA A 118 10.24 -9.44 16.28
C ALA A 118 11.39 -9.72 15.30
N GLY A 119 11.09 -9.84 13.99
CA GLY A 119 12.04 -10.27 12.98
C GLY A 119 12.45 -11.74 13.05
N MET A 120 11.84 -12.54 13.93
CA MET A 120 12.18 -13.95 14.11
C MET A 120 11.43 -14.84 13.12
N ASN A 121 12.17 -15.55 12.27
CA ASN A 121 11.64 -16.49 11.27
C ASN A 121 10.49 -15.91 10.42
N TYR A 122 10.58 -14.62 10.07
CA TYR A 122 9.50 -13.90 9.40
C TYR A 122 9.90 -13.38 8.03
N TYR A 123 11.08 -12.79 7.91
CA TYR A 123 11.53 -12.22 6.64
C TYR A 123 12.14 -13.30 5.74
N GLN A 124 11.81 -13.23 4.45
CA GLN A 124 12.22 -14.21 3.46
C GLN A 124 12.87 -13.53 2.25
N GLU A 125 13.95 -14.10 1.75
CA GLU A 125 14.60 -13.74 0.49
C GLU A 125 14.96 -15.03 -0.25
N GLY A 126 14.53 -15.16 -1.51
CA GLY A 126 14.57 -16.41 -2.25
C GLY A 126 13.93 -17.54 -1.44
N ASP A 127 14.69 -18.62 -1.24
CA ASP A 127 14.26 -19.80 -0.49
C ASP A 127 14.68 -19.78 0.98
N GLN A 128 15.35 -18.72 1.44
CA GLN A 128 15.82 -18.58 2.81
C GLN A 128 14.86 -17.73 3.65
N VAL A 129 14.49 -18.26 4.82
CA VAL A 129 13.82 -17.50 5.88
C VAL A 129 14.89 -17.14 6.91
N HIS A 130 15.03 -15.84 7.19
CA HIS A 130 15.98 -15.35 8.18
C HIS A 130 15.53 -15.77 9.58
N GLU A 131 16.42 -16.44 10.33
CA GLU A 131 16.15 -16.82 11.72
C GLU A 131 15.87 -15.57 12.56
N HIS A 132 16.68 -14.53 12.38
CA HIS A 132 16.46 -13.20 12.91
C HIS A 132 16.96 -12.15 11.92
N LEU A 133 16.13 -11.14 11.65
CA LEU A 133 16.52 -9.97 10.87
C LEU A 133 15.90 -8.72 11.47
N ASP A 134 16.73 -7.71 11.71
CA ASP A 134 16.28 -6.44 12.26
C ASP A 134 15.24 -5.75 11.36
N VAL A 135 14.22 -5.17 11.99
CA VAL A 135 13.07 -4.56 11.29
C VAL A 135 13.50 -3.39 10.41
N SER A 136 14.49 -2.60 10.82
CA SER A 136 14.98 -1.45 10.02
C SER A 136 15.73 -1.92 8.78
N ILE A 137 16.50 -3.02 8.89
CA ILE A 137 17.18 -3.64 7.76
C ILE A 137 16.15 -4.22 6.79
N ALA A 138 15.17 -4.96 7.30
CA ALA A 138 14.10 -5.52 6.49
C ALA A 138 13.27 -4.43 5.78
N TYR A 139 12.96 -3.33 6.48
CA TYR A 139 12.25 -2.18 5.91
C TYR A 139 13.04 -1.56 4.75
N ARG A 140 14.33 -1.30 4.96
CA ARG A 140 15.21 -0.74 3.91
C ARG A 140 15.27 -1.63 2.68
N ARG A 141 15.38 -2.95 2.87
CA ARG A 141 15.42 -3.93 1.77
C ARG A 141 14.09 -3.98 1.02
N ALA A 142 12.97 -4.00 1.73
CA ALA A 142 11.64 -3.95 1.12
C ALA A 142 11.40 -2.67 0.32
N LEU A 143 11.83 -1.51 0.82
CA LEU A 143 11.79 -0.25 0.06
C LEU A 143 12.69 -0.27 -1.16
N THR A 144 13.85 -0.95 -1.08
CA THR A 144 14.75 -1.13 -2.24
C THR A 144 14.07 -1.97 -3.33
N THR A 145 13.39 -3.05 -2.93
CA THR A 145 12.57 -3.87 -3.84
C THR A 145 11.44 -3.07 -4.48
N TRP A 146 10.72 -2.27 -3.70
CA TRP A 146 9.67 -1.38 -4.21
C TRP A 146 10.23 -0.35 -5.21
N ALA A 147 11.36 0.31 -4.88
CA ALA A 147 11.98 1.29 -5.77
C ALA A 147 12.42 0.64 -7.09
N SER A 148 13.06 -0.53 -7.03
CA SER A 148 13.43 -1.32 -8.21
C SER A 148 12.22 -1.68 -9.09
N TRP A 149 11.10 -2.05 -8.46
CA TRP A 149 9.85 -2.29 -9.19
C TRP A 149 9.33 -1.02 -9.89
N VAL A 150 9.37 0.13 -9.22
CA VAL A 150 8.98 1.41 -9.82
C VAL A 150 9.86 1.72 -11.04
N ASP A 151 11.18 1.65 -10.89
CA ASP A 151 12.13 1.96 -11.96
C ASP A 151 11.98 1.02 -13.16
N THR A 152 11.60 -0.24 -12.91
CA THR A 152 11.46 -1.25 -13.96
C THR A 152 10.12 -1.17 -14.70
N TYR A 153 9.01 -0.94 -13.97
CA TYR A 153 7.66 -1.13 -14.52
C TYR A 153 6.88 0.17 -14.72
N ILE A 154 7.33 1.29 -14.15
CA ILE A 154 6.63 2.57 -14.25
C ILE A 154 7.36 3.49 -15.22
N ASN A 155 6.62 3.99 -16.22
CA ASN A 155 7.16 4.97 -17.16
C ASN A 155 7.04 6.39 -16.58
N PRO A 156 8.14 7.07 -16.22
CA PRO A 156 8.09 8.39 -15.58
C PRO A 156 7.54 9.49 -16.50
N ALA A 157 7.55 9.29 -17.83
CA ALA A 157 6.94 10.24 -18.77
C ALA A 157 5.40 10.16 -18.79
N LYS A 158 4.81 9.08 -18.27
CA LYS A 158 3.35 8.85 -18.24
C LYS A 158 2.78 8.90 -16.83
N THR A 159 3.55 8.47 -15.84
CA THR A 159 3.08 8.27 -14.48
C THR A 159 3.91 9.09 -13.50
N GLN A 160 3.24 9.86 -12.64
CA GLN A 160 3.86 10.52 -11.51
C GLN A 160 3.78 9.62 -10.28
N VAL A 161 4.90 9.46 -9.58
CA VAL A 161 5.00 8.62 -8.39
C VAL A 161 5.31 9.48 -7.17
N PHE A 162 4.50 9.31 -6.13
CA PHE A 162 4.70 9.92 -4.82
C PHE A 162 4.86 8.83 -3.77
N PHE A 163 5.76 9.05 -2.82
CA PHE A 163 5.87 8.23 -1.62
C PHE A 163 5.64 9.10 -0.40
N ARG A 164 4.59 8.79 0.37
CA ARG A 164 4.32 9.48 1.63
C ARG A 164 5.22 8.88 2.70
N ALA A 165 6.12 9.69 3.25
CA ALA A 165 6.92 9.31 4.41
C ALA A 165 6.05 9.05 5.65
N SER A 166 6.63 8.37 6.65
CA SER A 166 5.96 8.10 7.93
C SER A 166 5.45 9.39 8.56
N SER A 167 4.21 9.37 9.06
CA SER A 167 3.68 10.45 9.89
C SER A 167 3.99 10.14 11.36
N PRO A 168 4.44 11.12 12.16
CA PRO A 168 4.76 10.90 13.57
C PRO A 168 3.53 10.43 14.36
N SER A 169 3.72 9.43 15.20
CA SER A 169 2.71 8.94 16.13
C SER A 169 2.71 9.81 17.39
N HIS A 170 1.61 10.52 17.67
CA HIS A 170 1.45 11.30 18.90
C HIS A 170 0.81 10.46 20.01
N PHE A 171 1.45 9.36 20.41
CA PHE A 171 1.12 8.68 21.66
C PHE A 171 2.08 9.18 22.73
N SER A 172 1.59 10.06 23.61
CA SER A 172 2.32 10.46 24.82
C SER A 172 2.47 9.23 25.71
N CYS A 173 3.72 8.85 26.00
CA CYS A 173 3.99 7.97 27.12
C CYS A 173 3.72 8.78 28.39
N ILE A 174 2.58 8.57 29.04
CA ILE A 174 2.40 9.00 30.42
C ILE A 174 3.21 8.00 31.24
N ILE A 175 4.44 8.37 31.57
CA ILE A 175 5.18 7.70 32.64
C ILE A 175 4.58 8.27 33.93
N GLY A 176 3.77 7.44 34.60
CA GLY A 176 3.35 7.65 35.99
C GLY A 176 4.27 6.90 36.93
#